data_AF-A0A6G3SH35-F1
#
_entry.id   AF-A0A6G3SH35-F1
#
_cell.length_a   1.000
_cell.length_b   1.000
_cell.length_c   1.000
_cell.angle_alpha   90.00
_cell.angle_beta   90.00
_cell.angle_gamma   90.00
#
_symmetry.space_group_name_H-M   'P 1'
#
loop_
_entity.id
_entity.type
_entity.pdbx_description
1 polymer ?
#
loop_
_entity_poly.entity_id
_entity_poly.type
_entity_poly.pdbx_seq_one_letter_code
_entity_poly.pdbx_strand_id
1 'polypeptide(L)' 'VALAATAAAGSALAVCTLLTARCAPAVPRQRVRTAIRDREQRTAFLPQRDPDASGRTRPRAPGRPVPTAC' A
#
# COMPACT_ATOMS: atom_id res chain seq x y z
N VAL A 1 11.62 20.09 35.81
CA VAL A 1 12.65 19.82 34.78
C VAL A 1 12.16 18.87 33.69
N ALA A 2 11.60 17.70 34.01
CA ALA A 2 11.09 16.76 33.02
C ALA A 2 10.08 17.37 32.02
N LEU A 3 9.10 18.14 32.50
CA LEU A 3 8.12 18.81 31.62
C LEU A 3 8.77 19.82 30.67
N ALA A 4 9.72 20.61 31.17
CA ALA A 4 10.46 21.58 30.36
C ALA A 4 11.33 20.89 29.30
N ALA A 5 11.96 19.75 29.66
CA ALA A 5 12.73 18.94 28.73
C ALA A 5 11.85 18.34 27.63
N THR A 6 10.67 17.81 27.98
CA THR A 6 9.71 17.30 26.99
C THR A 6 9.17 18.39 26.08
N ALA A 7 8.85 19.57 26.64
CA ALA A 7 8.39 20.72 25.85
C ALA A 7 9.47 21.21 24.87
N ALA A 8 10.74 21.26 25.30
CA ALA A 8 11.86 21.63 24.44
C ALA A 8 12.13 20.58 23.34
N ALA A 9 12.06 19.29 23.67
CA ALA A 9 12.17 18.23 22.68
C ALA A 9 11.02 18.27 21.66
N GLY A 10 9.78 18.48 22.14
CA GLY A 10 8.60 18.61 21.30
C GLY A 10 8.66 19.80 20.36
N SER A 11 9.10 20.97 20.84
CA SER A 11 9.26 22.16 20.02
C SER A 11 10.38 22.01 18.99
N ALA A 12 11.51 21.41 19.36
CA ALA A 12 12.59 21.12 18.43
C ALA A 12 12.14 20.17 17.31
N LEU A 13 11.38 19.12 17.66
CA LEU A 13 10.79 18.21 16.67
C LEU A 13 9.78 18.92 15.77
N ALA A 14 8.92 19.78 16.32
CA ALA A 14 7.96 20.56 15.55
C ALA A 14 8.64 21.52 14.56
N VAL A 15 9.73 22.18 14.96
CA VAL A 15 10.52 23.03 14.07
C VAL A 15 11.17 22.18 12.96
N CYS A 16 11.77 21.03 13.30
CA CYS A 16 12.33 20.12 12.30
C CYS A 16 11.28 19.61 11.30
N THR A 17 10.09 19.23 11.75
CA THR A 17 9.02 18.77 10.85
C THR A 17 8.50 19.89 9.95
N LEU A 18 8.40 21.11 10.47
CA LEU A 18 8.02 22.27 9.66
C LEU A 18 9.07 22.59 8.60
N LEU A 19 10.36 22.59 8.96
CA LEU A 19 11.44 22.84 8.01
C LEU A 19 11.46 21.78 6.90
N THR A 20 11.37 20.51 7.26
CA THR A 20 11.32 19.41 6.28
C THR A 20 10.09 19.49 5.38
N ALA A 21 8.92 19.84 5.92
CA ALA A 21 7.71 20.06 5.12
C ALA A 21 7.83 21.23 4.14
N ARG A 22 8.54 22.30 4.51
CA ARG A 22 8.79 23.46 3.63
C ARG A 22 9.82 23.17 2.54
N CYS A 23 10.80 22.32 2.83
CA CYS A 23 11.78 21.87 1.84
C CYS A 23 11.24 20.79 0.89
N ALA A 24 10.09 20.19 1.22
CA ALA A 24 9.48 19.18 0.36
C ALA A 24 9.07 19.81 -0.99
N PRO A 25 9.46 19.21 -2.12
CA PRO A 25 9.10 19.73 -3.43
C PRO A 25 7.57 19.72 -3.63
N ALA A 26 7.03 20.81 -4.17
CA ALA A 26 5.62 20.90 -4.51
C ALA A 26 5.28 19.94 -5.66
N VAL A 27 4.77 18.76 -5.32
CA VAL A 27 4.38 17.75 -6.33
C VAL A 27 2.96 18.03 -6.82
N PRO A 28 2.74 18.18 -8.14
CA PRO A 28 1.39 18.31 -8.70
C PRO A 28 0.50 17.14 -8.27
N ARG A 29 -0.74 17.43 -7.87
CA ARG A 29 -1.71 16.40 -7.39
C ARG A 29 -1.91 15.27 -8.41
N GLN A 30 -1.77 15.56 -9.70
CA GLN A 30 -1.85 14.55 -10.75
C GLN A 30 -0.72 13.53 -10.68
N ARG A 31 0.52 13.95 -10.39
CA ARG A 31 1.65 13.01 -10.26
C ARG A 31 1.46 12.07 -9.07
N VAL A 32 0.90 12.56 -7.97
CA VAL A 32 0.55 11.73 -6.81
C VAL A 32 -0.51 10.71 -7.20
N ARG A 33 -1.58 11.13 -7.89
CA ARG A 33 -2.63 10.23 -8.37
C ARG A 33 -2.10 9.18 -9.34
N THR A 34 -1.20 9.56 -10.25
CA THR A 34 -0.56 8.63 -11.18
C THR A 34 0.33 7.65 -10.44
N ALA A 35 1.14 8.10 -9.49
CA ALA A 35 1.98 7.21 -8.69
C ALA A 35 1.16 6.22 -7.84
N ILE A 36 0.02 6.65 -7.30
CA ILE A 36 -0.92 5.77 -6.61
C ILE A 36 -1.49 4.74 -7.58
N ARG A 37 -2.02 5.17 -8.74
CA ARG A 37 -2.55 4.22 -9.74
C ARG A 37 -1.51 3.24 -10.24
N ASP A 38 -0.28 3.69 -10.43
CA ASP A 38 0.84 2.87 -10.86
C ASP A 38 1.24 1.85 -9.78
N ARG A 39 1.23 2.26 -8.51
CA ARG A 39 1.43 1.33 -7.39
C ARG A 39 0.31 0.29 -7.33
N GLU A 40 -0.94 0.73 -7.43
CA GLU A 40 -2.11 -0.15 -7.48
C GLU A 40 -1.98 -1.17 -8.62
N GLN A 41 -1.64 -0.74 -9.85
CA GLN A 41 -1.44 -1.65 -10.97
C GLN A 41 -0.33 -2.67 -10.72
N ARG A 42 0.79 -2.23 -10.13
CA ARG A 42 1.92 -3.10 -9.79
C ARG A 42 1.60 -4.12 -8.71
N THR A 43 0.66 -3.81 -7.81
CA THR A 43 0.24 -4.71 -6.71
C THR A 43 -1.13 -5.34 -6.91
N ALA A 44 -1.84 -5.00 -7.99
CA ALA A 44 -3.20 -5.48 -8.28
C ALA A 44 -3.20 -6.99 -8.48
N PHE A 45 -2.12 -7.53 -9.03
CA PHE A 45 -1.91 -8.95 -9.10
C PHE A 45 -1.26 -9.42 -7.80
N LEU A 46 -2.07 -9.96 -6.91
CA LEU A 46 -1.54 -10.96 -5.98
C LEU A 46 -0.95 -12.08 -6.84
N PRO A 47 0.33 -12.47 -6.64
CA PRO A 47 0.83 -13.66 -7.30
C PRO A 47 -0.16 -14.79 -7.03
N GLN A 48 -0.60 -15.45 -8.11
CA GLN A 48 -1.55 -16.55 -8.03
C GLN A 48 -1.02 -17.52 -6.97
N ARG A 49 -1.72 -17.59 -5.83
CA ARG A 49 -1.33 -18.49 -4.74
C ARG A 49 -1.41 -19.89 -5.31
N ASP A 50 -0.32 -20.63 -5.16
CA ASP A 50 -0.23 -22.00 -5.65
C ASP A 50 -1.50 -22.77 -5.25
N PRO A 51 -2.37 -23.10 -6.23
CA PRO A 51 -3.60 -23.83 -5.96
C PRO A 51 -3.30 -25.23 -5.42
N ASP A 52 -2.07 -25.73 -5.61
CA ASP A 52 -1.57 -27.01 -5.15
C ASP A 52 -0.75 -26.92 -3.84
N ALA A 53 -0.68 -25.74 -3.20
CA ALA A 53 0.02 -25.58 -1.93
C ALA A 53 -0.52 -26.55 -0.86
N SER A 54 0.40 -27.24 -0.17
CA SER A 54 0.07 -28.19 0.90
C SER A 54 -0.85 -27.56 1.95
N GLY A 55 -1.95 -28.24 2.29
CA GLY A 55 -2.96 -27.77 3.25
C GLY A 55 -4.15 -27.03 2.65
N ARG A 56 -4.22 -26.85 1.32
CA ARG A 56 -5.42 -26.36 0.64
C ARG A 56 -6.21 -27.52 0.05
N THR A 57 -7.52 -27.53 0.27
CA THR A 57 -8.42 -28.46 -0.43
C THR A 57 -8.32 -28.18 -1.93
N ARG A 58 -7.84 -29.15 -2.70
CA ARG A 58 -7.79 -29.03 -4.16
C ARG A 58 -9.20 -28.72 -4.67
N PRO A 59 -9.37 -27.68 -5.52
CA PRO A 59 -10.63 -27.47 -6.20
C PRO A 59 -11.00 -28.79 -6.91
N ARG A 60 -12.19 -29.33 -6.63
CA ARG A 60 -12.67 -30.50 -7.36
C ARG A 60 -12.68 -30.12 -8.85
N ALA A 61 -12.07 -30.96 -9.69
CA ALA A 61 -12.11 -30.75 -11.13
C ALA A 61 -13.56 -30.47 -11.54
N PRO A 62 -13.82 -29.48 -12.42
CA PRO A 62 -15.16 -29.23 -12.92
C PRO A 62 -15.76 -30.56 -13.36
N GLY A 63 -16.87 -30.95 -12.71
CA GLY A 63 -17.65 -32.08 -13.18
C GLY A 63 -18.08 -31.82 -14.63
N ARG A 64 -18.33 -32.91 -15.37
CA ARG A 64 -18.77 -32.98 -16.77
C ARG A 64 -19.14 -31.62 -17.40
N PRO A 65 -18.45 -31.19 -18.48
CA PRO A 65 -18.67 -29.88 -19.07
C PRO A 65 -20.16 -29.63 -19.33
N VAL A 66 -20.67 -28.58 -18.72
CA VAL A 66 -22.04 -28.11 -18.93
C VAL A 66 -22.07 -27.44 -20.31
N PRO A 67 -23.04 -27.76 -21.18
CA PRO A 67 -23.17 -27.09 -22.47
C PRO A 67 -23.31 -25.58 -22.23
N THR A 68 -22.33 -24.82 -22.69
CA THR A 68 -22.31 -23.36 -22.56
C THR A 68 -22.67 -22.77 -23.92
N ALA A 69 -23.98 -22.61 -24.12
CA ALA A 69 -24.68 -21.92 -25.22
C ALA A 69 -24.44 -22.45 -26.66
N CYS A 70 -25.47 -22.22 -27.49
CA CYS A 70 -25.66 -22.73 -28.86
C CYS A 70 -24.90 -21.95 -29.93
#